data_AF-A0A7K1UNK3-F1
#
_entry.id   AF-A0A7K1UNK3-F1
#
_cell.length_a   1.000
_cell.length_b   1.000
_cell.length_c   1.000
_cell.angle_alpha   90.00
_cell.angle_beta   90.00
_cell.angle_gamma   90.00
#
_symmetry.space_group_name_H-M   'P 1'
#
loop_
_entity.id
_entity.type
_entity.pdbx_description
1 polymer ?
#
loop_
_entity_poly.entity_id
_entity_poly.type
_entity_poly.pdbx_seq_one_letter_code
_entity_poly.pdbx_strand_id
1 'polypeptide(L)'
;MTAAREIPDPWSGVRVGRHWVAARGVSNGLDAQAWVILADLTEAQYYRVLFALTDAGIAGYVLPVRVNVVERGDPEVVWRLWVDLRRCRAAEDLLMELLRYGRPRRAPEPGRRRRRRVPLVRSEARRQGREPRNR
;
A
#
# COMPACT_ATOMS: atom_id res chain seq x y z
N MET A 1 -5.81 22.11 25.35
CA MET A 1 -5.79 20.69 24.93
C MET A 1 -7.06 20.44 24.14
N THR A 2 -6.97 20.46 22.81
CA THR A 2 -8.14 20.34 21.93
C THR A 2 -8.49 18.86 21.83
N ALA A 3 -9.63 18.46 22.38
CA ALA A 3 -10.12 17.09 22.24
C ALA A 3 -10.24 16.77 20.74
N ALA A 4 -9.59 15.69 20.31
CA ALA A 4 -9.79 15.15 18.98
C ALA A 4 -11.29 14.88 18.84
N ARG A 5 -11.94 15.63 17.95
CA ARG A 5 -13.35 15.46 17.64
C ARG A 5 -13.47 14.08 17.00
N GLU A 6 -13.93 13.10 17.76
CA GLU A 6 -14.25 11.76 17.24
C GLU A 6 -15.25 11.96 16.11
N ILE A 7 -14.79 11.78 14.87
CA ILE A 7 -15.65 11.72 13.70
C ILE A 7 -16.33 10.35 13.82
N PRO A 8 -17.66 10.28 14.05
CA PRO A 8 -18.35 9.01 14.06
C PRO A 8 -18.10 8.32 12.71
N ASP A 9 -17.81 7.02 12.73
CA ASP A 9 -17.72 6.25 11.49
C ASP A 9 -19.01 6.48 10.69
N PRO A 10 -18.94 7.01 9.45
CA PRO A 10 -20.14 7.32 8.66
C PRO A 10 -21.05 6.12 8.42
N TRP A 11 -20.58 4.90 8.71
CA TRP A 11 -21.31 3.66 8.56
C TRP A 11 -21.77 3.02 9.88
N SER A 12 -21.60 3.70 11.02
CA SER A 12 -22.00 3.21 12.35
C SER A 12 -23.52 3.15 12.58
N GLY A 13 -24.34 3.31 11.54
CA GLY A 13 -25.78 3.51 11.63
C GLY A 13 -26.61 2.27 11.99
N VAL A 14 -26.06 1.06 11.91
CA VAL A 14 -26.81 -0.17 12.17
C VAL A 14 -25.93 -1.14 12.94
N ARG A 15 -26.42 -1.63 14.09
CA ARG A 15 -25.80 -2.76 14.79
C ARG A 15 -25.82 -3.94 13.83
N VAL A 16 -24.67 -4.20 13.25
CA VAL A 16 -24.37 -5.31 12.35
C VAL A 16 -24.93 -6.60 12.95
N GLY A 17 -25.57 -7.41 12.10
CA GLY A 17 -26.26 -8.65 12.45
C GLY A 17 -25.65 -9.46 13.61
N ARG A 18 -26.55 -10.06 14.39
CA ARG A 18 -26.28 -10.83 15.62
C ARG A 18 -25.05 -11.72 15.43
N HIS A 19 -24.24 -11.85 16.48
CA HIS A 19 -23.14 -12.80 16.64
C HIS A 19 -21.89 -12.59 15.77
N TRP A 20 -21.16 -11.47 15.93
CA TRP A 20 -19.69 -11.48 16.25
C TRP A 20 -18.85 -10.29 15.73
N VAL A 21 -19.45 -9.23 15.18
CA VAL A 21 -18.65 -8.09 14.68
C VAL A 21 -18.08 -7.27 15.85
N ALA A 22 -16.75 -7.20 15.95
CA ALA A 22 -16.09 -6.49 17.04
C ALA A 22 -16.30 -4.97 16.94
N ALA A 23 -16.53 -4.31 18.09
CA ALA A 23 -16.90 -2.89 18.15
C ALA A 23 -15.82 -1.90 17.65
N ARG A 24 -14.61 -2.37 17.35
CA ARG A 24 -13.46 -1.53 16.93
C ARG A 24 -13.16 -1.57 15.43
N GLY A 25 -13.97 -2.27 14.65
CA GLY A 25 -13.80 -2.31 13.20
C GLY A 25 -14.75 -1.36 12.48
N VAL A 26 -14.56 -1.26 11.16
CA VAL A 26 -15.33 -0.40 10.26
C VAL A 26 -16.15 -1.30 9.34
N SER A 27 -17.46 -1.09 9.29
CA SER A 27 -18.38 -1.84 8.41
C SER A 27 -18.79 -0.97 7.23
N ASN A 28 -19.13 -1.57 6.09
CA ASN A 28 -19.72 -0.84 4.97
C ASN A 28 -21.26 -0.69 5.07
N GLY A 29 -21.86 -1.07 6.21
CA GLY A 29 -23.28 -0.89 6.52
C GLY A 29 -24.22 -1.97 5.98
N LEU A 30 -23.68 -2.98 5.29
CA LEU A 30 -24.46 -4.12 4.78
C LEU A 30 -24.39 -5.31 5.76
N ASP A 31 -25.47 -6.08 5.83
CA ASP A 31 -25.55 -7.28 6.65
C ASP A 31 -25.07 -8.53 5.90
N ALA A 32 -24.32 -9.39 6.59
CA ALA A 32 -23.93 -10.71 6.12
C ALA A 32 -24.52 -11.81 7.00
N GLN A 33 -24.79 -12.97 6.40
CA GLN A 33 -25.24 -14.16 7.15
C GLN A 33 -24.07 -14.89 7.82
N ALA A 34 -22.90 -14.89 7.17
CA ALA A 34 -21.67 -15.49 7.66
C ALA A 34 -20.48 -14.72 7.12
N TRP A 35 -19.38 -14.70 7.87
CA TRP A 35 -18.20 -13.89 7.57
C TRP A 35 -16.98 -14.78 7.31
N VAL A 36 -16.13 -14.37 6.37
CA VAL A 36 -14.85 -15.02 6.07
C VAL A 36 -13.75 -13.98 5.88
N ILE A 37 -12.54 -14.27 6.37
CA ILE A 37 -11.35 -13.42 6.14
C ILE A 37 -10.97 -13.53 4.68
N LEU A 38 -10.82 -12.39 4.01
CA LEU A 38 -10.39 -12.34 2.62
C LEU A 38 -8.96 -11.83 2.45
N ALA A 39 -8.59 -10.74 3.13
CA ALA A 39 -7.27 -10.11 2.94
C ALA A 39 -6.89 -9.22 4.13
N ASP A 40 -5.60 -8.92 4.25
CA ASP A 40 -5.09 -7.84 5.09
C ASP A 40 -4.82 -6.61 4.22
N LEU A 41 -5.38 -5.46 4.62
CA LEU A 41 -5.32 -4.20 3.89
C LEU A 41 -4.46 -3.17 4.63
N THR A 42 -3.90 -2.22 3.90
CA THR A 42 -3.30 -1.03 4.51
C THR A 42 -4.37 0.00 4.88
N GLU A 43 -4.00 0.96 5.74
CA GLU A 43 -4.88 2.07 6.13
C GLU A 43 -5.38 2.87 4.90
N ALA A 44 -4.52 3.06 3.90
CA ALA A 44 -4.87 3.76 2.66
C ALA A 44 -5.82 2.97 1.74
N GLN A 45 -5.96 1.66 1.95
CA GLN A 45 -6.74 0.78 1.07
C GLN A 45 -8.16 0.53 1.58
N TYR A 46 -8.36 0.42 2.90
CA TYR A 46 -9.60 -0.16 3.42
C TYR A 46 -10.84 0.66 3.07
N TYR A 47 -10.78 2.00 3.11
CA TYR A 47 -11.93 2.83 2.73
C TYR A 47 -12.34 2.62 1.27
N ARG A 48 -11.36 2.57 0.36
CA ARG A 48 -11.62 2.34 -1.07
C ARG A 48 -12.22 0.96 -1.31
N VAL A 49 -11.72 -0.06 -0.61
CA VAL A 49 -12.23 -1.43 -0.70
C VAL A 49 -13.65 -1.51 -0.16
N LEU A 50 -13.94 -0.96 1.02
CA LEU A 50 -15.28 -0.98 1.60
C LEU A 50 -16.30 -0.27 0.70
N PHE A 51 -15.92 0.86 0.10
CA PHE A 51 -16.76 1.58 -0.85
C PHE A 51 -17.08 0.73 -2.09
N ALA A 52 -16.07 0.11 -2.70
CA ALA A 52 -16.27 -0.76 -3.86
C ALA A 52 -17.14 -1.99 -3.54
N LEU A 53 -17.01 -2.54 -2.32
CA LEU A 53 -17.89 -3.62 -1.86
C LEU A 53 -19.33 -3.14 -1.68
N THR A 54 -19.55 -1.92 -1.18
CA THR A 54 -20.89 -1.32 -1.11
C THR A 54 -21.51 -1.19 -2.49
N ASP A 55 -20.76 -0.66 -3.47
CA ASP A 55 -21.23 -0.51 -4.86
C ASP A 55 -21.61 -1.87 -5.48
N ALA A 56 -20.89 -2.93 -5.11
CA ALA A 56 -21.17 -4.30 -5.54
C ALA A 56 -22.25 -5.03 -4.73
N GLY A 57 -22.83 -4.38 -3.71
CA GLY A 57 -23.81 -4.99 -2.80
C GLY A 57 -23.24 -6.15 -1.98
N ILE A 58 -21.96 -6.11 -1.64
CA ILE A 58 -21.27 -7.14 -0.87
C ILE A 58 -21.00 -6.60 0.54
N ALA A 59 -21.46 -7.33 1.56
CA ALA A 59 -21.17 -6.97 2.94
C ALA A 59 -19.68 -7.12 3.25
N GLY A 60 -19.10 -6.05 3.81
CA GLY A 60 -17.69 -5.91 4.09
C GLY A 60 -17.45 -5.28 5.45
N TYR A 61 -16.47 -5.81 6.17
CA TYR A 61 -16.08 -5.33 7.49
C TYR A 61 -14.56 -5.43 7.63
N VAL A 62 -13.91 -4.41 8.22
CA VAL A 62 -12.48 -4.44 8.50
C VAL A 62 -12.21 -4.29 9.99
N LEU A 63 -11.23 -5.03 10.49
CA LEU A 63 -10.76 -4.92 11.87
C LEU A 63 -9.26 -4.58 11.89
N PRO A 64 -8.81 -3.55 12.63
CA PRO A 64 -7.39 -3.33 12.82
C PRO A 64 -6.78 -4.45 13.67
N VAL A 65 -5.77 -5.12 13.15
CA VAL A 65 -5.05 -6.23 13.78
C VAL A 65 -3.57 -5.88 13.85
N ARG A 66 -2.96 -6.04 15.02
CA ARG A 66 -1.50 -5.95 15.17
C ARG A 66 -0.88 -7.25 14.68
N VAL A 67 -0.02 -7.16 13.69
CA VAL A 67 0.80 -8.29 13.23
C VAL A 67 2.23 -8.08 13.73
N ASN A 68 2.71 -9.05 14.52
CA ASN A 68 4.10 -9.06 14.95
C ASN A 68 4.95 -9.53 13.77
N VAL A 69 5.70 -8.60 13.18
CA VAL A 69 6.75 -8.97 12.22
C VAL A 69 7.88 -9.62 13.03
N VAL A 70 8.45 -10.72 12.52
CA VAL A 70 9.48 -11.53 13.20
C VAL A 70 10.78 -10.75 13.48
N GLU A 71 10.97 -9.60 12.82
CA GLU A 71 12.10 -8.69 13.03
C GLU A 71 11.84 -7.70 14.18
N ARG A 72 12.91 -7.26 14.86
CA ARG A 72 12.84 -6.20 15.89
C ARG A 72 12.36 -4.88 15.25
N GLY A 73 11.07 -4.59 15.37
CA GLY A 73 10.42 -3.35 14.96
C GLY A 73 9.07 -3.17 15.65
N ASP A 74 8.47 -2.00 15.50
CA ASP A 74 7.11 -1.77 15.99
C ASP A 74 6.11 -2.68 15.26
N PRO A 75 5.09 -3.24 15.95
CA PRO A 75 4.11 -4.09 15.32
C PRO A 75 3.34 -3.32 14.24
N GLU A 76 3.33 -3.85 13.02
CA GLU A 76 2.58 -3.26 11.91
C GLU A 76 1.07 -3.49 12.16
N VAL A 77 0.27 -2.44 11.97
CA VAL A 77 -1.19 -2.53 12.05
C VAL A 77 -1.72 -2.77 10.64
N VAL A 78 -2.39 -3.89 10.45
CA VAL A 78 -3.10 -4.22 9.21
C VAL A 78 -4.60 -4.17 9.44
N TRP A 79 -5.34 -3.83 8.40
CA TRP A 79 -6.80 -3.78 8.40
C TRP A 79 -7.34 -5.07 7.79
N ARG A 80 -7.67 -6.04 8.64
CA ARG A 80 -8.14 -7.35 8.20
C ARG A 80 -9.56 -7.28 7.68
N LEU A 81 -9.73 -7.57 6.39
CA LEU A 81 -11.00 -7.59 5.69
C LEU A 81 -11.72 -8.93 5.87
N TRP A 82 -12.98 -8.80 6.25
CA TRP A 82 -13.99 -9.84 6.31
C TRP A 82 -15.11 -9.52 5.31
N VAL A 83 -15.63 -10.54 4.64
CA VAL A 83 -16.72 -10.42 3.66
C VAL A 83 -17.78 -11.48 3.89
N ASP A 84 -18.98 -11.28 3.31
CA ASP A 84 -20.01 -12.33 3.27
C ASP A 84 -19.46 -13.58 2.56
N LEU A 85 -19.45 -14.70 3.28
CA LEU A 85 -19.01 -16.00 2.77
C LEU A 85 -19.70 -16.38 1.46
N ARG A 86 -20.99 -16.06 1.29
CA ARG A 86 -21.75 -16.37 0.07
C ARG A 86 -21.28 -15.58 -1.15
N ARG A 87 -20.59 -14.46 -0.93
CA ARG A 87 -20.09 -13.54 -1.96
C ARG A 87 -18.57 -13.52 -2.02
N CYS A 88 -17.88 -14.42 -1.31
CA CYS A 88 -16.42 -14.42 -1.18
C CYS A 88 -15.69 -14.42 -2.53
N ARG A 89 -16.11 -15.25 -3.50
CA ARG A 89 -15.49 -15.27 -4.85
C ARG A 89 -15.64 -13.94 -5.59
N ALA A 90 -16.84 -13.38 -5.58
CA ALA A 90 -17.10 -12.08 -6.22
C ALA A 90 -16.31 -10.95 -5.54
N ALA A 91 -16.15 -11.01 -4.21
CA ALA A 91 -15.34 -10.08 -3.45
C ALA A 91 -13.85 -10.21 -3.79
N GLU A 92 -13.36 -11.44 -3.96
CA GLU A 92 -11.98 -11.73 -4.38
C GLU A 92 -11.68 -11.16 -5.77
N ASP A 93 -12.56 -11.40 -6.74
CA ASP A 93 -12.45 -10.88 -8.11
C ASP A 93 -12.40 -9.34 -8.10
N LEU A 94 -13.31 -8.71 -7.35
CA LEU A 94 -13.34 -7.25 -7.18
C LEU A 94 -12.07 -6.72 -6.52
N LEU A 95 -11.53 -7.40 -5.49
CA LEU A 95 -10.27 -7.01 -4.86
C LEU A 95 -9.10 -7.09 -5.84
N MET A 96 -9.03 -8.18 -6.62
CA MET A 96 -7.99 -8.36 -7.62
C MET A 96 -8.02 -7.24 -8.64
N GLU A 97 -9.19 -6.88 -9.16
CA GLU A 97 -9.35 -5.78 -10.10
C GLU A 97 -8.95 -4.45 -9.45
N LEU A 98 -9.50 -4.14 -8.28
CA LEU A 98 -9.29 -2.86 -7.59
C LEU A 98 -7.82 -2.61 -7.24
N LEU A 99 -7.12 -3.64 -6.76
CA LEU A 99 -5.74 -3.53 -6.27
C LEU A 99 -4.70 -3.66 -7.40
N ARG A 100 -5.03 -4.31 -8.52
CA ARG A 100 -4.17 -4.33 -9.71
C ARG A 100 -3.87 -2.92 -10.25
N TYR A 101 -4.86 -2.02 -10.21
CA TYR A 101 -4.72 -0.64 -10.66
C TYR A 101 -4.28 0.34 -9.57
N GLY A 102 -4.24 -0.10 -8.30
CA GLY A 102 -3.85 0.72 -7.16
C GLY A 102 -2.35 0.71 -6.83
N ARG A 103 -1.54 -0.16 -7.46
CA ARG A 103 -0.09 -0.08 -7.30
C ARG A 103 0.38 1.23 -7.94
N PRO A 104 1.02 2.16 -7.20
CA PRO A 104 1.83 3.16 -7.86
C PRO A 104 2.82 2.37 -8.72
N ARG A 105 2.85 2.65 -10.03
CA ARG A 105 4.01 2.31 -10.86
C ARG A 105 5.20 2.72 -10.00
N ARG A 106 6.00 1.76 -9.50
CA ARG A 106 7.27 2.08 -8.86
C ARG A 106 7.92 3.05 -9.85
N ALA A 107 8.06 4.32 -9.45
CA ALA A 107 8.76 5.27 -10.26
C ALA A 107 10.11 4.62 -10.55
N PRO A 108 10.57 4.53 -11.82
CA PRO A 108 11.90 4.05 -12.08
C PRO A 108 12.83 4.89 -11.21
N GLU A 109 13.57 4.23 -10.31
CA GLU A 109 14.49 4.91 -9.40
C GLU A 109 15.32 5.91 -10.23
N PRO A 110 15.33 7.21 -9.88
CA PRO A 110 16.26 8.15 -10.49
C PRO A 110 17.65 7.87 -9.87
N GLY A 111 18.26 6.74 -10.25
CA GLY A 111 19.27 6.11 -9.40
C GLY A 111 20.31 5.25 -10.08
N ARG A 112 20.42 5.26 -11.41
CA ARG A 112 21.63 4.73 -12.08
C ARG A 112 22.03 5.62 -13.25
N ARG A 113 22.46 6.85 -12.93
CA ARG A 113 23.47 7.52 -13.76
C ARG A 113 24.69 6.62 -13.80
N ARG A 114 24.78 5.75 -14.82
CA ARG A 114 26.04 5.16 -15.25
C ARG A 114 26.98 6.34 -15.47
N ARG A 115 27.87 6.59 -14.53
CA ARG A 115 29.03 7.45 -14.75
C ARG A 115 29.77 6.84 -15.94
N ARG A 116 29.55 7.39 -17.13
CA ARG A 116 30.42 7.14 -18.28
C ARG A 116 31.81 7.53 -17.81
N ARG A 117 32.69 6.56 -17.57
CA ARG A 117 34.11 6.81 -17.37
C ARG A 117 34.60 7.47 -18.65
N VAL A 118 34.81 8.78 -18.60
CA VAL A 118 35.53 9.50 -19.64
C VAL A 118 36.98 9.02 -19.57
N PRO A 119 37.59 8.52 -20.66
CA PRO A 119 39.01 8.22 -20.66
C PRO A 119 39.76 9.54 -20.46
N LEU A 120 40.53 9.61 -19.38
CA LEU A 120 41.47 10.70 -19.14
C LEU A 120 42.58 10.58 -20.20
N VAL A 121 42.49 11.35 -21.28
CA VAL A 121 43.60 11.47 -22.25
C VAL A 121 44.76 12.09 -21.50
N ARG A 122 45.84 11.32 -21.37
CA ARG A 122 47.08 11.71 -20.70
C ARG A 122 47.80 12.72 -21.60
N SER A 123 47.83 13.97 -21.19
CA SER A 123 48.62 15.02 -21.80
C SER A 123 50.11 14.72 -21.59
N GLU A 124 50.79 14.16 -22.59
CA GLU A 124 52.25 14.10 -22.60
C GLU A 124 52.81 15.36 -23.25
N ALA A 125 53.00 16.38 -22.41
CA ALA A 125 54.03 17.37 -22.66
C ALA A 125 55.37 16.77 -22.21
N ARG A 126 56.17 16.27 -23.17
CA ARG A 126 57.62 16.12 -22.97
C ARG A 126 58.37 17.07 -23.89
N ARG A 127 58.78 18.18 -23.28
CA ARG A 127 59.96 18.96 -23.65
C ARG A 127 61.19 18.07 -23.71
N GLN A 128 61.96 18.20 -24.78
CA GLN A 128 63.43 18.11 -24.89
C GLN A 128 63.71 18.47 -26.36
N GLY A 129 64.24 19.62 -26.75
CA GLY A 129 65.31 20.42 -26.16
C GLY A 129 66.61 20.07 -26.88
N ARG A 130 66.93 20.77 -27.98
CA ARG A 130 68.30 21.09 -28.46
C ARG A 130 68.28 21.82 -29.81
N GLU A 131 68.60 23.12 -29.77
CA GLU A 131 69.34 23.85 -30.81
C GLU A 131 70.73 23.17 -31.05
N PRO A 132 71.48 23.41 -32.16
CA PRO A 132 71.70 24.74 -32.77
C PRO A 132 71.92 24.84 -34.31
N ARG A 133 71.85 26.10 -34.77
CA ARG A 133 72.65 26.84 -35.79
C ARG A 133 72.75 26.44 -37.27
N ASN A 134 72.69 27.52 -38.06
CA ASN A 134 73.27 27.81 -39.39
C ASN A 134 72.70 26.98 -40.56
N ARG A 135 72.24 27.60 -41.66
CA ARG A 135 72.96 28.57 -42.49
C ARG A 135 71.99 29.40 -43.34
#